data_AF-A0A534RQB6-F1
#
_entry.id   AF-A0A534RQB6-F1
#
_cell.length_a   1.000
_cell.length_b   1.000
_cell.length_c   1.000
_cell.angle_alpha   90.00
_cell.angle_beta   90.00
_cell.angle_gamma   90.00
#
_symmetry.space_group_name_H-M   'P 1'
#
loop_
_entity.id
_entity.type
_entity.pdbx_description
1 polymer ?
#
loop_
_entity_poly.entity_id
_entity_poly.type
_entity_poly.pdbx_seq_one_letter_code
_entity_poly.pdbx_strand_id
1 'polypeptide(L)'
;MLSVGRRVFVNCPRDEGHVSLTDALGKGGAGSLPDGAEVEILAWRPRGPGGARYQVQSTRDRVEGWLSADRLRALAAVAPSASPAPAPAPVADPPRRFGRRS
;
A
#
# COMPACT_ATOMS: atom_id res chain seq x y z
N MET A 1 -3.32 -7.70 -2.05
CA MET A 1 -2.46 -7.56 -0.86
C MET A 1 -2.23 -6.08 -0.60
N LEU A 2 -2.32 -5.66 0.66
CA LEU A 2 -2.17 -4.28 1.10
C LEU A 2 -0.69 -4.07 1.48
N SER A 3 -0.01 -3.12 0.85
CA SER A 3 1.43 -2.87 1.04
C SER A 3 1.67 -1.51 1.67
N VAL A 4 2.79 -1.36 2.37
CA VAL A 4 3.26 -0.06 2.88
C VAL A 4 3.42 0.96 1.76
N GLY A 5 3.10 2.22 2.02
CA GLY A 5 3.12 3.33 1.06
C GLY A 5 1.92 3.36 0.12
N ARG A 6 0.94 2.45 0.29
CA ARG A 6 -0.27 2.42 -0.53
C ARG A 6 -1.40 3.18 0.17
N ARG A 7 -2.15 3.93 -0.63
CA ARG A 7 -3.37 4.60 -0.19
C ARG A 7 -4.57 3.67 -0.36
N VAL A 8 -5.42 3.63 0.66
CA VAL A 8 -6.63 2.82 0.73
C VAL A 8 -7.75 3.61 1.40
N PHE A 9 -8.98 3.10 1.29
CA PHE A 9 -10.12 3.69 1.96
C PHE A 9 -10.52 2.89 3.19
N VAL A 10 -10.97 3.59 4.23
CA VAL A 10 -11.67 2.98 5.35
C VAL A 10 -13.00 2.41 4.87
N ASN A 11 -13.29 1.19 5.29
CA ASN A 11 -14.54 0.49 5.04
C ASN A 11 -15.26 0.24 6.38
N CYS A 12 -16.32 0.99 6.62
CA CYS A 12 -17.20 0.78 7.76
C CYS A 12 -18.43 -0.02 7.32
N PRO A 13 -18.80 -1.10 8.02
CA PRO A 13 -20.13 -1.69 7.87
C PRO A 13 -21.20 -0.66 8.26
N ARG A 14 -22.34 -0.73 7.57
CA ARG A 14 -23.34 0.34 7.34
C ARG A 14 -23.88 1.07 8.58
N ASP A 15 -23.71 0.54 9.78
CA ASP A 15 -24.37 1.03 11.01
C ASP A 15 -23.54 2.02 11.83
N GLU A 16 -22.20 1.98 11.78
CA GLU A 16 -21.37 2.85 12.64
C GLU A 16 -20.92 4.15 11.96
N GLY A 17 -20.76 4.15 10.62
CA GLY A 17 -20.30 5.33 9.84
C GLY A 17 -18.87 5.80 10.13
N HIS A 18 -18.20 5.25 11.14
CA HIS A 18 -16.83 5.51 11.52
C HIS A 18 -16.17 4.26 12.11
N VAL A 19 -14.85 4.20 12.06
CA VAL A 19 -14.04 3.15 12.69
C VAL A 19 -13.17 3.75 13.79
N SER A 20 -13.15 3.11 14.95
CA SER A 20 -12.22 3.45 16.01
C SER A 20 -10.83 2.91 15.68
N LEU A 21 -9.84 3.79 15.70
CA LEU A 21 -8.43 3.43 15.58
C LEU A 21 -7.93 2.84 16.89
N THR A 22 -7.07 1.83 16.75
CA THR A 22 -6.40 1.20 17.90
C THR A 22 -4.92 1.53 17.94
N ASP A 23 -4.33 1.50 19.12
CA ASP A 23 -2.88 1.54 19.29
C ASP A 23 -2.21 0.22 18.81
N ALA A 24 -0.88 0.17 18.74
CA ALA A 24 -0.10 -1.03 18.42
C ALA A 24 -0.46 -2.26 19.28
N LEU A 25 -0.90 -2.04 20.52
CA LEU A 25 -1.40 -3.11 21.41
C LEU A 25 -2.82 -3.57 21.06
N GLY A 26 -3.58 -2.79 20.30
CA GLY A 26 -4.98 -3.04 19.98
C GLY A 26 -5.97 -2.39 20.95
N LYS A 27 -5.48 -1.49 21.80
CA LYS A 27 -6.33 -0.69 22.69
C LYS A 27 -6.93 0.46 21.90
N GLY A 28 -8.24 0.69 22.04
CA GLY A 28 -8.90 1.85 21.42
C GLY A 28 -8.38 3.19 21.97
N GLY A 29 -8.77 4.28 21.32
CA GLY A 29 -8.45 5.65 21.76
C GLY A 29 -7.37 6.35 20.95
N ALA A 30 -6.90 5.77 19.85
CA ALA A 30 -5.99 6.44 18.92
C ALA A 30 -6.69 7.46 17.99
N GLY A 31 -8.03 7.48 18.01
CA GLY A 31 -8.86 8.36 17.19
C GLY A 31 -9.97 7.59 16.49
N SER A 32 -10.71 8.28 15.63
CA SER A 32 -11.75 7.69 14.80
C SER A 32 -11.64 8.22 13.38
N LEU A 33 -11.92 7.38 12.39
CA LEU A 33 -11.97 7.76 10.99
C LEU A 33 -13.35 7.50 10.40
N PRO A 34 -13.91 8.43 9.60
CA PRO A 34 -15.18 8.19 8.93
C PRO A 34 -15.05 7.12 7.84
N ASP A 35 -16.19 6.52 7.47
CA ASP A 35 -16.27 5.67 6.28
C ASP A 35 -15.75 6.40 5.03
N GLY A 36 -15.03 5.68 4.17
CA GLY A 36 -14.47 6.24 2.95
C GLY A 36 -13.29 7.20 3.16
N ALA A 37 -12.80 7.38 4.40
CA ALA A 37 -11.59 8.16 4.65
C ALA A 37 -10.39 7.55 3.93
N GLU A 38 -9.64 8.37 3.18
CA GLU A 38 -8.39 7.96 2.56
C GLU A 38 -7.29 7.89 3.62
N VAL A 39 -6.61 6.75 3.67
CA VAL A 39 -5.51 6.50 4.58
C VAL A 39 -4.33 5.87 3.86
N GLU A 40 -3.13 6.19 4.31
CA GLU A 40 -1.90 5.58 3.83
C GLU A 40 -1.44 4.49 4.78
N ILE A 41 -1.00 3.34 4.24
CA ILE A 41 -0.47 2.25 5.04
C ILE A 41 0.99 2.54 5.38
N LEU A 42 1.29 2.70 6.67
CA LEU A 42 2.64 2.96 7.16
C LEU A 42 3.38 1.69 7.56
N ALA A 43 2.65 0.72 8.12
CA ALA A 43 3.19 -0.55 8.55
C ALA A 43 2.12 -1.63 8.53
N TRP A 44 2.53 -2.90 8.61
CA TRP A 44 1.62 -4.01 8.78
C TRP A 44 2.20 -5.05 9.73
N ARG A 45 1.33 -5.79 10.42
CA ARG A 45 1.68 -6.87 11.33
C ARG A 45 0.74 -8.05 11.15
N PRO A 46 1.27 -9.27 11.01
CA PRO A 46 0.44 -10.48 11.10
C PRO A 46 -0.01 -10.68 12.55
N ARG A 47 -1.29 -10.99 12.79
CA ARG A 47 -1.80 -11.39 14.12
C ARG A 47 -2.54 -12.72 14.05
N GLY A 48 -1.78 -13.82 13.92
CA GLY A 48 -2.28 -15.18 14.16
C GLY A 48 -3.63 -15.49 13.50
N PRO A 49 -4.53 -16.25 14.15
CA PRO A 49 -5.86 -16.59 13.61
C PRO A 49 -6.77 -15.38 13.35
N GLY A 50 -6.48 -14.21 13.94
CA GLY A 50 -7.30 -13.01 13.86
C GLY A 50 -6.97 -12.07 12.68
N GLY A 51 -6.12 -12.50 11.76
CA GLY A 51 -5.81 -11.75 10.53
C GLY A 51 -4.71 -10.70 10.68
N ALA A 52 -4.38 -10.03 9.57
CA ALA A 52 -3.36 -8.98 9.53
C ALA A 52 -3.93 -7.64 10.01
N ARG A 53 -3.10 -6.85 10.71
CA ARG A 53 -3.37 -5.45 11.07
C ARG A 53 -2.44 -4.52 10.32
N TYR A 54 -2.95 -3.35 9.99
CA TYR A 54 -2.26 -2.31 9.25
C TYR A 54 -2.26 -1.04 10.07
N GLN A 55 -1.08 -0.45 10.23
CA GLN A 55 -0.94 0.91 10.74
C GLN A 55 -1.23 1.85 9.57
N VAL A 56 -2.16 2.76 9.79
CA VAL A 56 -2.63 3.70 8.79
C VAL A 56 -2.56 5.12 9.32
N GLN A 57 -2.33 6.07 8.42
CA GLN A 57 -2.40 7.50 8.71
C GLN A 57 -3.39 8.18 7.76
N SER A 58 -4.31 8.96 8.33
CA SER A 58 -5.22 9.80 7.57
C SER A 58 -4.44 10.85 6.79
N THR A 59 -4.71 10.97 5.49
CA THR A 59 -4.07 11.97 4.63
C THR A 59 -4.58 13.39 4.92
N ARG A 60 -5.79 13.50 5.48
CA ARG A 60 -6.46 14.78 5.76
C ARG A 60 -6.15 15.31 7.14
N ASP A 61 -6.31 14.47 8.16
CA ASP A 61 -6.27 14.89 9.56
C ASP A 61 -5.00 14.43 10.30
N ARG A 62 -4.10 13.72 9.59
CA ARG A 62 -2.85 13.13 10.14
C ARG A 62 -3.04 12.21 11.35
N VAL A 63 -4.28 11.79 11.61
CA VAL A 63 -4.60 10.82 12.66
C VAL A 63 -4.03 9.47 12.27
N GLU A 64 -3.34 8.81 13.21
CA GLU A 64 -2.68 7.54 13.00
C GLU A 64 -3.25 6.45 13.92
N GLY A 65 -3.33 5.22 13.42
CA GLY A 65 -3.59 4.07 14.27
C GLY A 65 -3.67 2.77 13.49
N TRP A 66 -4.05 1.70 14.19
CA TRP A 66 -4.09 0.34 13.67
C TRP A 66 -5.51 -0.12 13.36
N LEU A 67 -5.69 -0.71 12.19
CA LEU A 67 -6.94 -1.31 11.71
C LEU A 67 -6.73 -2.74 11.21
N SER A 68 -7.78 -3.56 11.32
CA SER A 68 -7.82 -4.89 10.71
C SER A 68 -8.00 -4.79 9.19
N ALA A 69 -7.52 -5.80 8.47
CA ALA A 69 -7.68 -5.91 7.02
C ALA A 69 -9.13 -5.73 6.54
N ASP A 70 -10.10 -6.28 7.27
CA ASP A 70 -11.53 -6.26 6.93
C ASP A 70 -12.16 -4.86 6.91
N ARG A 71 -11.53 -3.90 7.62
CA ARG A 71 -11.96 -2.51 7.67
C ARG A 71 -11.23 -1.62 6.66
N LEU A 72 -10.42 -2.21 5.76
CA LEU A 72 -9.72 -1.51 4.70
C LEU A 72 -10.20 -1.99 3.34
N ARG A 73 -10.57 -1.05 2.49
CA ARG A 73 -10.88 -1.30 1.08
C ARG A 73 -9.72 -0.80 0.23
N ALA A 74 -9.09 -1.70 -0.51
CA ALA A 74 -8.09 -1.32 -1.49
C ALA A 74 -8.75 -0.40 -2.53
N LEU A 75 -8.06 0.70 -2.88
CA LEU A 75 -8.32 1.39 -4.14
C LEU A 75 -8.22 0.36 -5.25
N ALA A 76 -9.33 0.12 -5.96
CA ALA A 76 -9.32 -0.68 -7.17
C ALA A 76 -8.16 -0.14 -8.01
N ALA A 77 -7.22 -1.03 -8.34
CA ALA A 77 -6.02 -0.62 -9.05
C ALA A 77 -6.46 0.03 -10.36
N VAL A 78 -6.41 1.36 -10.44
CA VAL A 78 -6.08 1.99 -11.71
C VAL A 78 -4.76 1.32 -12.07
N ALA A 79 -4.76 0.55 -13.16
CA ALA A 79 -3.58 -0.17 -13.62
C ALA A 79 -2.39 0.80 -13.48
N PRO A 80 -1.24 0.37 -12.95
CA PRO A 80 -0.08 1.24 -12.91
C PRO A 80 0.13 1.71 -14.35
N SER A 81 -0.01 3.02 -14.61
CA SER A 81 0.62 3.61 -15.78
C SER A 81 2.05 3.12 -15.72
N ALA A 82 2.42 2.31 -16.71
CA ALA A 82 3.62 1.51 -16.72
C ALA A 82 4.76 2.32 -16.11
N SER A 83 5.38 1.79 -15.06
CA SER A 83 6.75 2.16 -14.74
C SER A 83 7.51 2.09 -16.08
N PRO A 84 8.13 3.18 -16.56
CA PRO A 84 8.81 3.13 -17.85
C PRO A 84 9.79 1.97 -17.76
N ALA A 85 9.56 0.96 -18.60
CA ALA A 85 10.44 -0.19 -18.69
C ALA A 85 11.87 0.35 -18.81
N PRO A 86 12.85 -0.19 -18.07
CA PRO A 86 14.24 0.17 -18.32
C PRO A 86 14.49 -0.05 -19.81
N ALA A 87 14.80 1.02 -20.52
CA ALA A 87 15.05 0.96 -21.95
C ALA A 87 16.09 -0.15 -22.21
N PRO A 88 15.90 -1.02 -23.21
CA PRO A 88 16.94 -1.95 -23.58
C PRO A 88 18.17 -1.12 -23.94
N ALA A 89 19.26 -1.30 -23.19
CA ALA A 89 20.55 -0.76 -23.59
C ALA A 89 20.85 -1.29 -25.00
N PRO A 90 21.24 -0.45 -25.98
CA PRO A 90 21.72 -0.95 -27.25
C PRO A 90 23.05 -1.65 -26.99
N VAL A 91 23.03 -2.97 -26.84
CA VAL A 91 24.26 -3.75 -26.88
C VAL A 91 24.75 -3.76 -28.32
N ALA A 92 25.85 -3.05 -28.48
CA ALA A 92 26.57 -2.82 -29.72
C ALA A 92 26.85 -4.12 -30.49
N ASP A 93 26.79 -4.00 -31.81
CA ASP A 93 27.28 -4.96 -32.80
C ASP A 93 28.71 -5.44 -32.42
N PRO A 94 28.98 -6.76 -32.37
CA PRO A 94 30.35 -7.23 -32.20
C PRO A 94 31.18 -6.83 -33.42
N PRO A 95 32.38 -6.26 -33.26
CA PRO A 95 33.15 -5.76 -34.39
C PRO A 95 33.46 -6.90 -35.37
N ARG A 96 33.02 -6.75 -36.62
CA ARG A 96 33.48 -7.54 -37.76
C ARG A 96 35.01 -7.62 -37.73
N ARG A 97 35.54 -8.83 -37.51
CA ARG A 97 36.96 -9.12 -37.66
C ARG A 97 37.32 -9.08 -39.15
N PHE A 98 37.62 -7.89 -39.66
CA PHE A 98 38.42 -7.72 -40.87
C PHE A 98 39.88 -8.02 -40.52
N GLY A 99 40.32 -9.24 -40.80
CA GLY A 99 41.71 -9.68 -40.67
C GLY A 99 42.14 -10.43 -41.93
N ARG A 100 42.66 -9.67 -42.88
CA ARG A 100 43.20 -10.08 -44.19
C ARG A 100 44.66 -10.53 -44.03
N ARG A 101 45.04 -11.60 -44.77
CA ARG A 101 46.39 -12.04 -45.20
C ARG A 101 47.47 -12.32 -44.14
N SER A 102 48.02 -13.54 -44.15
CA SER A 102 49.20 -13.92 -44.94
C SER A 102 49.30 -15.44 -45.03
#